data_AF-A0A8T5UPZ5-F1
#
_entry.id   AF-A0A8T5UPZ5-F1
#
_cell.length_a   1.000
_cell.length_b   1.000
_cell.length_c   1.000
_cell.angle_alpha   90.00
_cell.angle_beta   90.00
_cell.angle_gamma   90.00
#
_symmetry.space_group_name_H-M   'P 1'
#
loop_
_entity.id
_entity.type
_entity.pdbx_description
1 polymer ?
#
loop_
_entity_poly.entity_id
_entity_poly.type
_entity_poly.pdbx_seq_one_letter_code
_entity_poly.pdbx_strand_id
1 'polypeptide(L)' 'MKGHCNKKYIESRVLEIANYTLITKSGIRRSAKKFGVSKSTVHIDLNKRLCEIDIKLY' A
#
# COMPACT_ATOMS: atom_id res chain seq x y z
N MET A 1 10.63 18.25 18.57
CA MET A 1 9.77 17.84 17.44
C MET A 1 10.41 16.61 16.80
N LYS A 2 9.96 15.39 17.13
CA LYS A 2 10.65 14.16 16.69
C LYS A 2 10.31 13.88 15.22
N GLY A 3 11.31 14.00 14.35
CA GLY A 3 11.21 13.72 12.92
C GLY A 3 11.04 12.23 12.61
N HIS A 4 9.81 11.73 12.72
CA HIS A 4 9.44 10.38 12.28
C HIS A 4 8.52 10.45 11.05
N CYS A 5 9.03 11.01 9.95
CA CYS A 5 8.23 11.36 8.77
C CYS A 5 8.07 10.20 7.76
N ASN A 6 9.07 9.31 7.63
CA ASN A 6 9.11 8.38 6.49
C ASN A 6 8.33 7.06 6.68
N LYS A 7 8.25 6.51 7.91
CA LYS A 7 7.53 5.23 8.13
C LYS A 7 6.01 5.39 7.99
N LYS A 8 5.44 6.44 8.59
CA LYS A 8 4.00 6.72 8.52
C LYS A 8 3.48 6.90 7.10
N TYR A 9 4.25 7.58 6.23
CA TYR A 9 3.87 7.76 4.83
C TYR A 9 3.75 6.42 4.08
N ILE A 10 4.71 5.51 4.29
CA ILE A 10 4.67 4.18 3.66
C ILE A 10 3.53 3.34 4.23
N GLU A 11 3.33 3.38 5.55
CA GLU A 11 2.23 2.65 6.21
C GLU A 11 0.86 3.11 5.70
N SER A 12 0.60 4.41 5.69
CA SER A 12 -0.65 4.98 5.16
C SER A 12 -0.87 4.59 3.70
N ARG A 13 0.18 4.68 2.87
CA ARG A 13 0.09 4.27 1.46
C ARG A 13 -0.27 2.80 1.30
N VAL A 14 0.40 1.91 2.05
CA VAL A 14 0.16 0.46 1.97
C VAL A 14 -1.29 0.15 2.34
N LEU A 15 -1.80 0.75 3.41
CA LEU A 15 -3.19 0.59 3.85
C LEU A 15 -4.19 1.13 2.83
N GLU A 16 -3.93 2.30 2.25
CA GLU A 16 -4.81 2.88 1.22
C GLU A 16 -4.85 2.01 -0.04
N ILE A 17 -3.70 1.51 -0.50
CA ILE A 17 -3.62 0.63 -1.68
C ILE A 17 -4.35 -0.69 -1.41
N ALA A 18 -4.17 -1.29 -0.24
CA ALA A 18 -4.84 -2.54 0.16
C ALA A 18 -6.36 -2.37 0.19
N ASN A 19 -6.85 -1.36 0.92
CA ASN A 19 -8.28 -1.07 1.02
C ASN A 19 -8.89 -0.75 -0.35
N TYR A 20 -8.24 0.08 -1.16
CA TYR A 20 -8.71 0.38 -2.51
C TYR A 20 -8.81 -0.88 -3.37
N THR A 21 -7.79 -1.75 -3.32
CA THR A 21 -7.74 -2.99 -4.10
C THR A 21 -8.85 -3.95 -3.67
N LEU A 22 -9.15 -4.05 -2.37
CA LEU A 22 -10.26 -4.88 -1.84
C LEU A 22 -11.63 -4.32 -2.24
N ILE A 23 -11.86 -3.02 -2.04
CA ILE A 23 -13.16 -2.38 -2.31
C ILE A 23 -13.48 -2.40 -3.81
N THR A 24 -12.49 -2.04 -4.64
CA THR A 24 -12.70 -1.91 -6.09
C THR A 24 -12.42 -3.18 -6.88
N LYS A 25 -11.87 -4.22 -6.23
CA LYS A 25 -11.34 -5.43 -6.87
C LYS A 25 -10.39 -5.10 -8.04
N SER A 26 -9.64 -4.01 -7.93
CA SER A 26 -8.76 -3.53 -9.00
C SER A 26 -7.47 -4.34 -9.04
N GLY A 27 -7.02 -4.77 -10.22
CA GLY A 27 -5.71 -5.39 -10.36
C GLY A 27 -4.54 -4.42 -10.11
N ILE A 28 -3.37 -4.96 -9.76
CA ILE A 28 -2.13 -4.24 -9.40
C ILE A 28 -1.80 -3.10 -10.38
N ARG A 29 -1.95 -3.32 -11.69
CA ARG A 29 -1.65 -2.30 -12.72
C ARG A 29 -2.57 -1.07 -12.65
N ARG A 30 -3.84 -1.27 -12.29
CA ARG A 30 -4.80 -0.17 -12.11
C ARG A 30 -4.51 0.59 -10.83
N SER A 31 -4.26 -0.12 -9.72
CA SER A 31 -3.84 0.51 -8.46
C SER A 31 -2.55 1.33 -8.64
N ALA A 32 -1.54 0.78 -9.31
CA ALA A 32 -0.29 1.49 -9.59
C ALA A 32 -0.52 2.83 -10.32
N LYS A 33 -1.38 2.82 -11.36
CA LYS A 33 -1.74 4.03 -12.09
C LYS A 33 -2.53 5.04 -11.23
N LYS A 34 -3.43 4.54 -10.36
CA LYS A 34 -4.25 5.39 -9.48
C LYS A 34 -3.42 6.10 -8.42
N PHE A 35 -2.47 5.40 -7.81
CA PHE A 35 -1.63 5.90 -6.72
C PHE A 35 -0.31 6.52 -7.21
N GLY A 36 -0.09 6.60 -8.53
CA GLY A 36 1.11 7.22 -9.10
C GLY A 36 2.41 6.49 -8.73
N VAL A 37 2.34 5.18 -8.47
CA VAL A 37 3.48 4.35 -8.09
C VAL A 37 3.76 3.27 -9.12
N SER A 38 4.96 2.68 -9.07
CA SER A 38 5.29 1.58 -9.96
C SER A 38 4.52 0.31 -9.61
N LYS A 39 4.30 -0.57 -10.61
CA LYS A 39 3.72 -1.91 -10.40
C LYS A 39 4.47 -2.69 -9.32
N SER A 40 5.80 -2.66 -9.34
CA SER A 40 6.65 -3.36 -8.38
C SER A 40 6.50 -2.78 -6.97
N THR A 41 6.29 -1.47 -6.84
CA THR A 41 6.03 -0.82 -5.55
C THR A 41 4.72 -1.33 -4.94
N VAL A 42 3.63 -1.36 -5.71
CA VAL A 42 2.34 -1.94 -5.24
C VAL A 42 2.53 -3.40 -4.83
N HIS A 43 3.29 -4.17 -5.60
CA HIS A 43 3.52 -5.58 -5.30
C HIS A 43 4.28 -5.77 -3.98
N ILE A 44 5.34 -5.00 -3.74
CA ILE A 44 6.09 -5.03 -2.48
C ILE A 44 5.23 -4.54 -1.32
N ASP A 45 4.45 -3.48 -1.53
CA ASP A 45 3.57 -2.90 -0.52
C ASP A 45 2.52 -3.93 -0.06
N LEU A 46 1.86 -4.62 -0.98
CA LEU A 46 0.84 -5.61 -0.64
C LEU A 46 1.42 -6.95 -0.16
N ASN A 47 2.51 -7.45 -0.74
CA ASN A 47 3.02 -8.79 -0.40
C ASN A 47 3.99 -8.81 0.78
N LYS A 48 4.72 -7.71 1.03
CA LYS A 48 5.77 -7.68 2.06
C LYS A 48 5.45 -6.73 3.20
N ARG A 49 4.83 -5.58 2.91
CA ARG A 49 4.62 -4.55 3.93
C ARG A 49 3.26 -4.67 4.60
N LEU A 50 2.23 -5.06 3.85
CA LEU A 50 0.89 -5.18 4.39
C LEU A 50 0.82 -6.20 5.52
N CYS A 51 1.48 -7.35 5.40
CA CYS A 51 1.52 -8.36 6.47
C CYS A 51 2.24 -7.87 7.74
N GLU A 52 3.18 -6.93 7.63
CA GLU A 52 3.87 -6.31 8.77
C GLU A 52 3.03 -5.19 9.42
N ILE A 53 2.10 -4.60 8.68
CA ILE A 53 1.29 -3.44 9.12
C ILE A 53 -0.08 -3.88 9.64
N ASP A 54 -0.83 -4.63 8.83
CA ASP A 54 -2.17 -5.09 9.15
C ASP A 54 -2.44 -6.47 8.53
N ILE A 55 -2.33 -7.50 9.39
CA ILE A 55 -2.57 -8.89 9.01
C ILE A 55 -4.02 -9.18 8.62
N LYS A 56 -4.99 -8.32 8.99
CA LYS A 56 -6.40 -8.52 8.64
C LYS A 56 -6.70 -8.15 7.18
N LEU A 57 -5.85 -7.32 6.59
CA LEU A 57 -6.00 -6.85 5.21
C LEU A 57 -5.13 -7.63 4.20
N TYR A 58 -4.23 -8.50 4.69
CA TYR A 58 -3.38 -9.38 3.87
C TYR A 58 -4.15 -10.59 3.36
#